data_AF-A0A4P5WG19-F1
#
_entry.id   AF-A0A4P5WG19-F1
#
_cell.length_a   1.000
_cell.length_b   1.000
_cell.length_c   1.000
_cell.angle_alpha   90.00
_cell.angle_beta   90.00
_cell.angle_gamma   90.00
#
_symmetry.space_group_name_H-M   'P 1'
#
loop_
_entity.id
_entity.type
_entity.pdbx_description
1 polymer ?
#
loop_
_entity_poly.entity_id
_entity_poly.type
_entity_poly.pdbx_seq_one_letter_code
_entity_poly.pdbx_strand_id
1 'polypeptide(L)'
;MKRWDLTGLVFFAVSLFSLWFVALSWAESAEQASLLRIEHSDIQGAKRTRSDAILDLLPRPLPADYTQAEIQEFERRVRNLSLFDRVTVARLADYSKP
;
A
#
# COMPACT_ATOMS: atom_id res chain seq x y z
N MET A 1 -35.89 -41.28 -7.46
CA MET A 1 -35.54 -39.91 -7.92
C MET A 1 -35.49 -38.99 -6.71
N LYS A 2 -34.28 -38.67 -6.22
CA LYS A 2 -34.06 -37.95 -4.96
C LYS A 2 -34.26 -36.45 -5.26
N ARG A 3 -35.35 -35.87 -4.75
CA ARG A 3 -35.66 -34.44 -4.89
C ARG A 3 -34.70 -33.71 -3.97
N TRP A 4 -33.66 -33.10 -4.53
CA TRP A 4 -32.76 -32.25 -3.77
C TRP A 4 -33.57 -31.00 -3.38
N ASP A 5 -33.57 -30.65 -2.10
CA ASP A 5 -34.20 -29.42 -1.62
C ASP A 5 -33.47 -28.22 -2.24
N LEU A 6 -34.01 -27.73 -3.35
CA LEU A 6 -33.50 -26.61 -4.15
C LEU A 6 -33.23 -25.38 -3.28
N THR A 7 -34.03 -25.17 -2.24
CA THR A 7 -33.86 -24.10 -1.26
C THR A 7 -32.58 -24.23 -0.44
N GLY A 8 -32.24 -25.44 0.01
CA GLY A 8 -30.98 -25.69 0.73
C GLY A 8 -29.76 -25.51 -0.16
N LEU A 9 -29.87 -25.91 -1.43
CA LEU A 9 -28.81 -25.75 -2.43
C LEU A 9 -28.52 -24.28 -2.74
N VAL A 10 -29.57 -23.46 -2.87
CA VAL A 10 -29.44 -22.01 -3.07
C VAL A 10 -28.82 -21.36 -1.83
N PHE A 11 -29.26 -21.73 -0.63
CA PHE A 11 -28.69 -21.18 0.61
C PHE A 11 -27.20 -21.51 0.75
N PHE A 12 -26.81 -22.75 0.43
CA PHE A 12 -25.42 -23.17 0.41
C PHE A 12 -24.60 -22.39 -0.62
N ALA A 13 -25.13 -22.19 -1.83
CA ALA A 13 -24.45 -21.45 -2.88
C ALA A 13 -24.20 -19.98 -2.49
N VAL A 14 -25.20 -19.32 -1.89
CA VAL A 14 -25.04 -17.94 -1.41
C VAL A 14 -24.02 -17.88 -0.26
N SER A 15 -24.09 -18.82 0.69
CA SER A 15 -23.15 -18.85 1.81
C SER A 15 -21.71 -19.09 1.35
N LEU A 16 -21.50 -19.98 0.37
CA LEU A 16 -20.19 -20.21 -0.25
C LEU A 16 -19.68 -18.96 -0.98
N PHE A 17 -20.54 -18.27 -1.70
CA PHE A 17 -20.19 -17.05 -2.42
C PHE A 17 -19.79 -15.93 -1.46
N SER A 18 -20.54 -15.74 -0.37
CA SER A 18 -20.19 -14.77 0.68
C SER A 18 -18.89 -15.14 1.40
N LEU A 19 -18.66 -16.42 1.70
CA LEU A 19 -17.38 -16.86 2.30
C LEU A 19 -16.19 -16.60 1.36
N TRP A 20 -16.36 -16.85 0.06
CA TRP A 20 -15.32 -16.54 -0.93
C TRP A 20 -15.02 -15.04 -0.96
N PHE A 21 -16.05 -14.20 -0.98
CA PHE A 21 -15.87 -12.74 -1.03
C PHE A 21 -15.07 -12.21 0.18
N VAL A 22 -15.35 -12.72 1.39
CA VAL A 22 -14.59 -12.36 2.60
C VAL A 22 -13.14 -12.82 2.51
N ALA A 23 -12.89 -14.05 2.05
CA ALA A 23 -11.54 -14.56 1.86
C ALA A 23 -10.74 -13.72 0.85
N LEU A 24 -11.40 -13.22 -0.21
CA LEU A 24 -10.77 -12.35 -1.20
C LEU A 24 -10.40 -10.98 -0.62
N SER A 25 -11.26 -10.37 0.19
CA SER A 25 -10.95 -9.09 0.86
C SER A 25 -9.78 -9.18 1.83
N TRP A 26 -9.62 -10.31 2.54
CA TRP A 26 -8.45 -10.54 3.39
C TRP A 26 -7.17 -10.77 2.59
N ALA A 27 -7.25 -11.41 1.42
CA ALA A 27 -6.10 -11.60 0.54
C ALA A 27 -5.57 -10.27 -0.01
N GLU A 28 -6.44 -9.34 -0.41
CA GLU A 28 -6.00 -7.98 -0.79
C GLU A 28 -5.28 -7.29 0.36
N SER A 29 -5.86 -7.28 1.56
CA SER A 29 -5.24 -6.63 2.74
C SER A 29 -3.85 -7.22 3.06
N ALA A 30 -3.65 -8.52 2.84
CA ALA A 30 -2.36 -9.18 3.02
C ALA A 30 -1.33 -8.76 1.94
N GLU A 31 -1.76 -8.49 0.70
CA GLU A 31 -0.87 -7.92 -0.32
C GLU A 31 -0.40 -6.50 0.03
N GLN A 32 -1.28 -5.67 0.60
CA GLN A 32 -0.89 -4.31 1.04
C GLN A 32 0.05 -4.31 2.26
N ALA A 33 0.09 -5.41 3.02
CA ALA A 33 1.05 -5.63 4.10
C ALA A 33 2.42 -6.11 3.62
N SER A 34 2.66 -6.16 2.30
CA SER A 34 3.98 -6.45 1.76
C SER A 34 5.01 -5.41 2.22
N LEU A 35 6.10 -5.91 2.79
CA LEU A 35 7.20 -5.10 3.28
C LEU A 35 8.12 -4.72 2.12
N LEU A 36 8.33 -3.42 1.94
CA LEU A 36 9.22 -2.81 0.96
C LEU A 36 10.50 -2.39 1.68
N ARG A 37 11.60 -3.08 1.38
CA ARG A 37 12.93 -2.63 1.84
C ARG A 37 13.35 -1.39 1.06
N ILE A 38 13.62 -0.30 1.77
CA ILE A 38 14.13 0.94 1.20
C ILE A 38 15.54 1.17 1.74
N GLU A 39 16.52 1.17 0.84
CA GLU A 39 17.92 1.37 1.20
C GLU A 39 18.39 2.80 0.96
N HIS A 40 17.90 3.42 -0.11
CA HIS A 40 18.30 4.75 -0.54
C HIS A 40 17.07 5.57 -0.92
N SER A 41 17.14 6.86 -0.64
CA SER A 41 16.16 7.86 -1.05
C SER A 41 16.85 8.93 -1.87
N ASP A 42 16.32 9.24 -3.05
CA ASP A 42 16.74 10.39 -3.85
C ASP A 42 15.67 11.48 -3.73
N ILE A 43 16.07 12.69 -3.32
CA ILE A 43 15.18 13.83 -3.15
C ILE A 43 15.54 14.88 -4.20
N GLN A 44 14.71 14.98 -5.23
CA GLN A 44 14.87 15.96 -6.29
C GLN A 44 14.00 17.20 -6.03
N GLY A 45 14.49 18.39 -6.38
CA GLY A 45 13.71 19.64 -6.31
C GLY A 45 13.73 20.37 -4.96
N ALA A 46 14.48 19.90 -3.97
CA ALA A 46 14.67 20.60 -2.69
C ALA A 46 15.60 21.82 -2.82
N LYS A 47 15.12 22.91 -3.44
CA LYS A 47 15.90 24.15 -3.64
C LYS A 47 16.21 24.92 -2.34
N ARG A 48 15.36 24.80 -1.32
CA ARG A 48 15.46 25.56 -0.05
C ARG A 48 15.34 24.73 1.23
N THR A 49 15.00 23.45 1.11
CA THR A 49 14.79 22.54 2.24
C THR A 49 15.96 21.60 2.33
N ARG A 50 16.51 21.38 3.54
CA ARG A 50 17.53 20.34 3.74
C ARG A 50 16.89 18.98 3.52
N SER A 51 17.44 18.18 2.61
CA SER A 51 16.98 16.83 2.31
C SER A 51 16.87 15.95 3.57
N ASP A 52 17.79 16.14 4.52
CA ASP A 52 17.81 15.44 5.80
C ASP A 52 16.53 15.66 6.62
N ALA A 53 15.99 16.90 6.61
CA ALA A 53 14.77 17.23 7.36
C ALA A 53 13.52 16.55 6.78
N ILE A 54 13.57 16.11 5.52
CA ILE A 54 12.50 15.33 4.89
C ILE A 54 12.63 13.87 5.28
N LEU A 55 13.86 13.35 5.39
CA LEU A 55 14.11 11.99 5.87
C LEU A 55 13.72 11.80 7.34
N ASP A 56 13.82 12.86 8.15
CA ASP A 56 13.33 12.85 9.54
C ASP A 56 11.80 12.63 9.67
N LEU A 57 11.04 12.81 8.58
CA LEU A 57 9.60 12.56 8.56
C LEU A 57 9.26 11.08 8.35
N LEU A 58 10.25 10.28 7.94
CA LEU A 58 10.08 8.84 7.84
C LEU A 58 9.77 8.28 9.24
N PRO A 59 8.93 7.24 9.32
CA PRO A 59 8.63 6.62 10.62
C PRO A 59 9.87 5.99 11.28
N ARG A 60 10.92 5.72 10.50
CA ARG A 60 12.22 5.19 10.95
C ARG A 60 13.32 5.68 9.99
N PRO A 61 14.60 5.68 10.39
CA PRO A 61 15.69 6.03 9.49
C PRO A 61 15.95 4.93 8.45
N LEU A 62 16.49 5.32 7.30
CA LEU A 62 16.98 4.37 6.29
C LEU A 62 18.34 3.79 6.71
N PRO A 63 18.66 2.54 6.32
CA PRO A 63 17.84 1.58 5.58
C PRO A 63 16.84 0.85 6.49
N ALA A 64 15.60 0.66 6.02
CA ALA A 64 14.57 -0.07 6.76
C ALA A 64 13.48 -0.66 5.84
N ASP A 65 12.72 -1.61 6.38
CA ASP A 65 11.53 -2.16 5.73
C ASP A 65 10.31 -1.29 6.05
N TYR A 66 9.45 -1.03 5.07
CA TYR A 66 8.24 -0.22 5.23
C TYR A 66 7.05 -0.90 4.57
N THR A 67 5.87 -0.77 5.16
CA THR A 67 4.61 -1.14 4.52
C THR A 67 4.20 -0.08 3.49
N GLN A 68 3.37 -0.46 2.52
CA GLN A 68 2.83 0.50 1.55
C GLN A 68 2.04 1.63 2.23
N ALA A 69 1.33 1.31 3.32
CA ALA A 69 0.59 2.29 4.13
C ALA A 69 1.52 3.33 4.77
N GLU A 70 2.67 2.90 5.31
CA GLU A 70 3.68 3.81 5.88
C GLU A 70 4.27 4.75 4.81
N ILE A 71 4.45 4.26 3.59
CA ILE A 71 4.94 5.09 2.47
C ILE A 71 3.91 6.11 2.02
N GLN A 72 2.63 5.73 1.90
CA GLN A 72 1.55 6.66 1.59
C GLN A 72 1.39 7.73 2.67
N GLU A 73 1.52 7.34 3.94
CA GLU A 73 1.46 8.26 5.07
C GLU A 73 2.65 9.23 5.06
N PHE A 74 3.85 8.76 4.73
CA PHE A 74 5.00 9.63 4.52
C PHE A 74 4.76 10.63 3.38
N GLU A 75 4.26 10.18 2.23
CA GLU A 75 3.90 11.07 1.11
C GLU A 75 2.91 12.15 1.55
N ARG A 76 1.87 11.75 2.32
CA ARG A 76 0.87 12.68 2.88
C ARG A 76 1.51 13.72 3.80
N ARG A 77 2.46 13.33 4.67
CA ARG A 77 3.17 14.25 5.56
C ARG A 77 4.04 15.24 4.78
N VAL A 78 4.80 14.75 3.80
CA VAL A 78 5.65 15.61 2.96
C VAL A 78 4.79 16.61 2.17
N ARG A 79 3.64 16.18 1.64
CA ARG A 79 2.69 17.06 0.96
C ARG A 79 2.10 18.13 1.90
N ASN A 80 1.77 17.75 3.13
CA ASN A 80 1.23 18.66 4.14
C ASN A 80 2.22 19.73 4.61
N LEU A 81 3.52 19.54 4.41
CA LEU A 81 4.50 20.58 4.71
C LEU A 81 4.45 21.75 3.72
N SER A 82 3.72 21.61 2.60
CA SER A 82 3.60 22.62 1.54
C SER A 82 4.96 23.12 1.01
N LEU A 83 6.01 22.31 1.18
CA LEU A 83 7.37 22.59 0.69
C LEU A 83 7.53 22.26 -0.79
N PHE A 84 6.61 21.46 -1.35
CA PHE A 84 6.66 20.93 -2.70
C PHE A 84 5.29 21.02 -3.37
N ASP A 85 5.27 21.48 -4.62
CA ASP A 85 4.05 21.50 -5.44
C ASP A 85 3.58 20.10 -5.85
N ARG A 86 4.53 19.15 -5.97
CA ARG A 86 4.28 17.74 -6.29
C ARG A 86 5.23 16.84 -5.51
N VAL A 87 4.69 15.76 -4.97
CA VAL A 87 5.43 14.73 -4.24
C VAL A 87 5.04 13.39 -4.85
N THR A 88 6.04 12.61 -5.28
CA THR A 88 5.85 11.25 -5.78
C THR A 88 6.87 10.37 -5.09
N VAL A 89 6.42 9.31 -4.43
CA VAL A 89 7.31 8.28 -3.88
C VAL A 89 7.20 7.05 -4.76
N ALA A 90 8.29 6.68 -5.40
CA ALA A 90 8.35 5.53 -6.30
C ALA A 90 9.53 4.63 -5.94
N ARG A 91 9.36 3.33 -6.14
CA ARG A 91 10.48 2.39 -6.10
C ARG A 91 11.32 2.62 -7.36
N LEU A 92 12.64 2.58 -7.25
CA LEU A 92 13.55 2.72 -8.40
C LEU A 92 13.25 1.71 -9.53
N ALA A 93 12.76 0.52 -9.17
CA ALA A 93 12.31 -0.50 -10.13
C ALA A 93 11.15 -0.04 -11.03
N ASP A 94 10.25 0.81 -10.51
CA ASP A 94 9.08 1.31 -11.23
C ASP A 94 9.43 2.47 -12.17
N TYR A 95 10.59 3.11 -11.96
CA TYR A 95 11.12 4.19 -12.81
C TYR A 95 11.81 3.68 -14.09
N SER A 96 11.95 2.35 -14.26
CA SER A 96 12.63 1.74 -15.41
C SER A 96 11.69 1.35 -16.57
N LYS A 97 10.45 1.84 -16.59
CA LYS A 97 9.54 1.59 -17.72
C LYS A 97 9.32 2.88 -18.54
N PRO A 98 9.81 2.94 -19.79
CA PRO A 98 9.60 4.08 -20.69
C PRO A 98 8.14 4.19 -21.15
#